data_AF-A0A965PHI1-F1
#
_entry.id   AF-A0A965PHI1-F1
#
_cell.length_a   1.000
_cell.length_b   1.000
_cell.length_c   1.000
_cell.angle_alpha   90.00
_cell.angle_beta   90.00
_cell.angle_gamma   90.00
#
_symmetry.space_group_name_H-M   'P 1'
#
loop_
_entity.id
_entity.type
_entity.pdbx_description
1 polymer ?
#
loop_
_entity_poly.entity_id
_entity_poly.type
_entity_poly.pdbx_seq_one_letter_code
_entity_poly.pdbx_strand_id
1 'polypeptide(L)'
;MAVLAGRNADIYLATGSGTAMTGEATTSLGGNVYQITDAARRAINPNASLTVLDGATPIPSSRYQVAYGSGKIYLQAAPAGTVTVTGEFLTLSKVAQATDWTLDVQPVLEEVQVFGDSWKSRARVGGDATCTFARFYNDNYFHTNATSYYVINCYADYAGGVRWMFGAMQNSMSVNTGENETIKENVSFSVHGVLDYLNS
;
A
#
# COMPACT_ATOMS: atom_id res chain seq x y z
N MET A 1 16.77 -10.61 2.84
CA MET A 1 15.35 -10.60 3.18
C MET A 1 15.23 -10.03 4.58
N ALA A 2 14.40 -9.00 4.75
CA ALA A 2 14.12 -8.43 6.06
C ALA A 2 12.60 -8.50 6.25
N VAL A 3 12.19 -9.42 7.12
CA VAL A 3 10.81 -9.44 7.61
C VAL A 3 10.74 -8.41 8.72
N LEU A 4 9.95 -7.36 8.50
CA LEU A 4 9.60 -6.40 9.54
C LEU A 4 8.46 -6.99 10.36
N ALA A 5 8.45 -6.73 11.66
CA ALA A 5 7.39 -7.18 12.54
C ALA A 5 7.10 -6.11 13.59
N GLY A 6 5.86 -6.11 14.07
CA GLY A 6 5.44 -5.19 15.11
C GLY A 6 4.13 -5.62 15.75
N ARG A 7 3.67 -4.77 16.66
CA ARG A 7 2.38 -4.90 17.31
C ARG A 7 1.45 -3.80 16.81
N ASN A 8 0.16 -4.10 16.80
CA ASN A 8 -0.90 -3.22 16.34
C ASN A 8 -0.80 -2.92 14.84
N ALA A 9 -1.84 -3.31 14.11
CA ALA A 9 -2.08 -2.80 12.77
C ALA A 9 -3.54 -2.41 12.65
N ASP A 10 -3.83 -1.32 11.94
CA ASP A 10 -5.20 -0.93 11.63
C ASP A 10 -5.52 -1.34 10.20
N ILE A 11 -6.67 -2.00 10.03
CA ILE A 11 -7.13 -2.52 8.75
C ILE A 11 -8.37 -1.76 8.34
N TYR A 12 -8.31 -1.18 7.15
CA TYR A 12 -9.40 -0.44 6.55
C TYR A 12 -9.89 -1.17 5.30
N LEU A 13 -11.20 -1.23 5.12
CA LEU A 13 -11.86 -1.73 3.91
C LEU A 13 -12.32 -0.55 3.07
N ALA A 14 -12.12 -0.64 1.76
CA ALA A 14 -12.78 0.25 0.81
C ALA A 14 -14.28 -0.03 0.76
N THR A 15 -15.10 0.99 1.03
CA THR A 15 -16.56 0.87 1.03
C THR A 15 -17.15 1.51 -0.23
N GLY A 16 -18.00 0.77 -0.94
CA GLY A 16 -18.69 1.25 -2.14
C GLY A 16 -17.82 1.25 -3.39
N SER A 17 -18.32 1.90 -4.45
CA SER A 17 -17.54 2.15 -5.66
C SER A 17 -16.59 3.34 -5.47
N GLY A 18 -15.57 3.42 -6.33
CA GLY A 18 -14.71 4.60 -6.41
C GLY A 18 -15.53 5.87 -6.70
N THR A 19 -15.10 6.98 -6.11
CA THR A 19 -15.66 8.31 -6.36
C THR A 19 -14.68 9.13 -7.18
N ALA A 20 -15.14 9.72 -8.28
CA ALA A 20 -14.29 10.49 -9.17
C ALA A 20 -13.70 11.73 -8.48
N MET A 21 -12.43 12.01 -8.79
CA MET A 21 -11.72 13.23 -8.46
C MET A 21 -11.02 13.76 -9.71
N THR A 22 -11.07 15.07 -9.92
CA THR A 22 -10.53 15.73 -11.12
C THR A 22 -9.66 16.89 -10.71
N GLY A 23 -8.39 16.89 -11.13
CA GLY A 23 -7.46 17.96 -10.83
C GLY A 23 -7.22 18.14 -9.32
N GLU A 24 -7.24 17.05 -8.55
CA GLU A 24 -7.04 17.05 -7.12
C GLU A 24 -5.67 17.66 -6.79
N ALA A 25 -5.65 18.64 -5.90
CA ALA A 25 -4.43 19.35 -5.52
C ALA A 25 -3.48 18.42 -4.75
N THR A 26 -2.18 18.61 -4.95
CA THR A 26 -1.15 17.91 -4.19
C THR A 26 -0.25 18.88 -3.45
N THR A 27 0.26 18.44 -2.30
CA THR A 27 1.27 19.12 -1.50
C THR A 27 2.62 18.44 -1.72
N SER A 28 3.66 19.23 -2.04
CA SER A 28 5.02 18.70 -2.13
C SER A 28 5.55 18.35 -0.75
N LEU A 29 6.13 17.14 -0.62
CA LEU A 29 6.83 16.67 0.57
C LEU A 29 8.37 16.76 0.39
N GLY A 30 8.85 17.34 -0.71
CA GLY A 30 10.25 17.33 -1.11
C GLY A 30 10.67 16.03 -1.81
N GLY A 31 11.86 16.03 -2.41
CA GLY A 31 12.44 14.82 -3.03
C GLY A 31 11.60 14.21 -4.14
N ASN A 32 10.90 15.02 -4.94
CA ASN A 32 9.95 14.59 -5.98
C ASN A 32 8.75 13.78 -5.47
N VAL A 33 8.42 13.90 -4.19
CA VAL A 33 7.24 13.28 -3.57
C VAL A 33 6.13 14.31 -3.41
N TYR A 34 4.95 13.97 -3.88
CA TYR A 34 3.75 14.80 -3.82
C TYR A 34 2.62 13.99 -3.20
N GLN A 35 1.82 14.58 -2.32
CA GLN A 35 0.69 13.89 -1.69
C GLN A 35 -0.60 14.64 -1.96
N ILE A 36 -1.67 13.92 -2.30
CA ILE A 36 -3.02 14.51 -2.36
C ILE A 36 -3.31 15.30 -1.07
N THR A 37 -3.63 16.57 -1.23
CA THR A 37 -3.76 17.51 -0.10
C THR A 37 -4.94 17.13 0.79
N ASP A 38 -6.12 16.87 0.20
CA ASP A 38 -7.31 16.43 0.94
C ASP A 38 -7.11 15.01 1.49
N ALA A 39 -7.02 14.91 2.82
CA ALA A 39 -6.82 13.64 3.51
C ALA A 39 -7.96 12.64 3.25
N ALA A 40 -9.17 13.10 2.98
CA ALA A 40 -10.32 12.24 2.70
C ALA A 40 -10.24 11.55 1.32
N ARG A 41 -9.37 12.03 0.42
CA ARG A 41 -9.25 11.54 -0.96
C ARG A 41 -7.94 10.79 -1.24
N ARG A 42 -7.16 10.50 -0.19
CA ARG A 42 -5.82 9.89 -0.32
C ARG A 42 -5.83 8.42 -0.69
N ALA A 43 -6.89 7.69 -0.36
CA ALA A 43 -7.00 6.28 -0.74
C ALA A 43 -7.40 6.19 -2.22
N ILE A 44 -6.43 6.03 -3.11
CA ILE A 44 -6.67 6.01 -4.56
C ILE A 44 -7.22 4.64 -4.96
N ASN A 45 -8.24 4.62 -5.82
CA ASN A 45 -8.77 3.39 -6.40
C ASN A 45 -7.76 2.82 -7.43
N PRO A 46 -7.13 1.66 -7.16
CA PRO A 46 -6.15 1.10 -8.08
C PRO A 46 -6.78 0.52 -9.36
N ASN A 47 -8.09 0.25 -9.36
CA ASN A 47 -8.79 -0.31 -10.51
C ASN A 47 -9.28 0.75 -11.49
N ALA A 48 -9.14 2.03 -11.14
CA ALA A 48 -9.49 3.16 -12.00
C ALA A 48 -8.25 3.74 -12.67
N SER A 49 -8.42 4.35 -13.85
CA SER A 49 -7.34 5.08 -14.51
C SER A 49 -6.93 6.29 -13.68
N LEU A 50 -5.63 6.42 -13.41
CA LEU A 50 -5.04 7.57 -12.74
C LEU A 50 -4.22 8.40 -13.74
N THR A 51 -4.50 9.70 -13.80
CA THR A 51 -3.70 10.68 -14.55
C THR A 51 -3.04 11.64 -13.59
N VAL A 52 -1.71 11.73 -13.64
CA VAL A 52 -0.94 12.75 -12.93
C VAL A 52 -0.57 13.84 -13.93
N LEU A 53 -0.86 15.09 -13.60
CA LEU A 53 -0.60 16.25 -14.44
C LEU A 53 0.53 17.09 -13.84
N ASP A 54 1.44 17.56 -14.68
CA ASP A 54 2.35 18.67 -14.42
C ASP A 54 1.78 19.93 -15.09
N GLY A 55 1.09 20.76 -14.29
CA GLY A 55 0.23 21.82 -14.81
C GLY A 55 -0.92 21.24 -15.63
N ALA A 56 -0.88 21.42 -16.96
CA ALA A 56 -1.85 20.84 -17.89
C ALA A 56 -1.33 19.61 -18.65
N THR A 57 -0.07 19.22 -18.45
CA THR A 57 0.59 18.17 -19.23
C THR A 57 0.55 16.85 -18.48
N PRO A 58 -0.01 15.76 -19.05
CA PRO A 58 0.06 14.43 -18.45
C PRO A 58 1.50 13.94 -18.30
N ILE A 59 1.85 13.50 -17.10
CA ILE A 59 3.08 12.76 -16.84
C ILE A 59 2.81 11.29 -17.24
N PRO A 60 3.66 10.66 -18.07
CA PRO A 60 3.52 9.23 -18.39
C PRO A 60 3.58 8.35 -17.14
N SER A 61 2.76 7.30 -17.07
CA SER A 61 2.73 6.34 -15.95
C SER A 61 4.05 5.63 -15.70
N SER A 62 4.91 5.52 -16.71
CA SER A 62 6.28 4.99 -16.57
C SER A 62 7.24 5.92 -15.81
N ARG A 63 6.85 7.16 -15.53
CA ARG A 63 7.67 8.18 -14.86
C ARG A 63 7.26 8.48 -13.42
N TYR A 64 6.26 7.76 -12.90
CA TYR A 64 5.85 7.89 -11.52
C TYR A 64 5.46 6.56 -10.90
N GLN A 65 5.45 6.54 -9.57
CA GLN A 65 4.91 5.43 -8.78
C GLN A 65 3.86 5.96 -7.81
N VAL A 66 2.88 5.12 -7.47
CA VAL A 66 1.73 5.51 -6.66
C VAL A 66 1.70 4.68 -5.39
N ALA A 67 1.57 5.34 -4.25
CA ALA A 67 1.23 4.72 -2.98
C ALA A 67 -0.29 4.84 -2.78
N TYR A 68 -1.03 3.84 -3.24
CA TYR A 68 -2.50 3.88 -3.29
C TYR A 68 -3.17 4.06 -1.92
N GLY A 69 -2.53 3.62 -0.83
CA GLY A 69 -3.06 3.81 0.51
C GLY A 69 -2.95 5.25 1.02
N SER A 70 -1.83 5.92 0.74
CA SER A 70 -1.49 7.22 1.33
C SER A 70 -1.74 8.41 0.39
N GLY A 71 -1.97 8.15 -0.89
CA GLY A 71 -2.16 9.16 -1.93
C GLY A 71 -0.86 9.87 -2.31
N LYS A 72 0.30 9.27 -2.03
CA LYS A 72 1.60 9.80 -2.48
C LYS A 72 1.92 9.37 -3.89
N ILE A 73 2.50 10.31 -4.64
CA ILE A 73 3.01 10.17 -5.99
C ILE A 73 4.51 10.43 -5.94
N TYR A 74 5.28 9.44 -6.39
CA TYR A 74 6.73 9.49 -6.47
C TYR A 74 7.12 9.75 -7.91
N LEU A 75 7.62 10.95 -8.23
CA LEU A 75 8.06 11.31 -9.57
C LEU A 75 9.55 11.00 -9.77
N GLN A 76 9.92 10.52 -10.95
CA GLN A 76 11.33 10.27 -11.30
C GLN A 76 12.14 11.57 -11.48
N ALA A 77 11.47 12.67 -11.82
CA ALA A 77 12.07 13.98 -12.02
C ALA A 77 11.20 15.07 -11.40
N ALA A 78 11.81 16.22 -11.11
CA ALA A 78 11.08 17.37 -10.60
C ALA A 78 10.08 17.89 -11.66
N PRO A 79 8.82 18.16 -11.28
CA PRO A 79 7.85 18.76 -12.17
C PRO A 79 8.17 20.25 -12.38
N ALA A 80 7.78 20.79 -13.54
CA ALA A 80 7.96 22.21 -13.87
C ALA A 80 6.85 23.10 -13.30
N GLY A 81 5.68 22.53 -13.04
CA GLY A 81 4.48 23.20 -12.56
C GLY A 81 3.81 22.46 -11.40
N THR A 82 2.55 22.82 -11.15
CA THR A 82 1.76 22.25 -10.05
C THR A 82 1.33 20.83 -10.39
N VAL A 83 1.63 19.90 -9.50
CA VAL A 83 1.19 18.51 -9.64
C VAL A 83 -0.26 18.39 -9.21
N THR A 84 -1.11 17.86 -10.10
CA THR A 84 -2.51 17.53 -9.80
C THR A 84 -2.83 16.10 -10.23
N VAL A 85 -3.87 15.52 -9.63
CA VAL A 85 -4.25 14.12 -9.85
C VAL A 85 -5.71 14.02 -10.27
N THR A 86 -5.97 13.28 -11.34
CA THR A 86 -7.33 12.91 -11.78
C THR A 86 -7.47 11.40 -11.74
N GLY A 87 -8.56 10.91 -11.17
CA GLY A 87 -8.82 9.48 -11.03
C GLY A 87 -10.03 9.22 -10.14
N GLU A 88 -10.01 8.14 -9.37
CA GLU A 88 -11.02 7.84 -8.36
C GLU A 88 -10.36 7.61 -7.00
N PHE A 89 -11.04 8.01 -5.93
CA PHE A 89 -10.68 7.67 -4.56
C PHE A 89 -11.70 6.72 -3.93
N LEU A 90 -11.28 6.02 -2.90
CA LEU A 90 -12.06 5.05 -2.13
C LEU A 90 -12.35 5.63 -0.76
N THR A 91 -13.60 5.53 -0.32
CA THR A 91 -13.96 5.79 1.07
C THR A 91 -13.53 4.60 1.91
N LEU A 92 -12.81 4.84 3.00
CA LEU A 92 -12.30 3.80 3.88
C LEU A 92 -13.09 3.72 5.17
N SER A 93 -13.41 2.51 5.60
CA SER A 93 -13.94 2.23 6.94
C SER A 93 -12.96 1.35 7.71
N LYS A 94 -12.71 1.64 8.99
CA LYS A 94 -11.87 0.80 9.86
C LYS A 94 -12.66 -0.45 10.24
N VAL A 95 -12.15 -1.63 9.90
CA VAL A 95 -12.88 -2.90 10.04
C VAL A 95 -12.26 -3.85 11.04
N ALA A 96 -10.95 -3.74 11.27
CA ALA A 96 -10.27 -4.57 12.25
C ALA A 96 -9.01 -3.88 12.80
N GLN A 97 -8.54 -4.42 13.91
CA GLN A 97 -7.23 -4.13 14.47
C GLN A 97 -6.52 -5.47 14.74
N ALA A 98 -5.25 -5.55 14.36
CA ALA A 98 -4.41 -6.71 14.59
C ALA A 98 -3.68 -6.64 15.93
N THR A 99 -3.40 -7.80 16.52
CA THR A 99 -2.52 -7.92 17.70
C THR A 99 -1.05 -7.82 17.31
N ASP A 100 -0.70 -8.43 16.19
CA ASP A 100 0.65 -8.51 15.65
C ASP A 100 0.61 -8.57 14.13
N TRP A 101 1.69 -8.11 13.52
CA TRP A 101 1.84 -8.06 12.08
C TRP A 101 3.28 -8.39 11.68
N THR A 102 3.41 -8.93 10.47
CA THR A 102 4.67 -9.14 9.77
C THR A 102 4.54 -8.57 8.36
N LEU A 103 5.60 -7.93 7.87
CA LEU A 103 5.69 -7.37 6.53
C LEU A 103 7.00 -7.87 5.91
N ASP A 104 6.88 -8.73 4.90
CA ASP A 104 8.01 -9.21 4.11
C ASP A 104 8.11 -8.39 2.83
N VAL A 105 9.21 -7.65 2.67
CA VAL A 105 9.46 -6.81 1.49
C VAL A 105 10.59 -7.45 0.67
N GLN A 106 10.30 -7.70 -0.60
CA GLN A 106 11.19 -8.43 -1.49
C GLN A 106 11.44 -7.65 -2.79
N PRO A 107 12.70 -7.50 -3.24
CA PRO A 107 12.98 -6.97 -4.56
C PRO A 107 12.71 -8.04 -5.63
N VAL A 108 12.05 -7.65 -6.71
CA VAL A 108 11.95 -8.50 -7.91
C VAL A 108 13.19 -8.24 -8.76
N LEU A 109 13.96 -9.30 -9.01
CA LEU A 109 15.25 -9.25 -9.70
C LEU A 109 15.18 -10.07 -10.99
N GLU A 110 15.68 -9.50 -12.08
CA GLU A 110 15.86 -10.19 -13.36
C GLU A 110 17.36 -10.39 -13.62
N GLU A 111 17.72 -11.48 -14.28
CA GLU A 111 19.11 -11.79 -14.64
C GLU A 111 19.50 -11.00 -15.90
N VAL A 112 20.58 -10.24 -15.82
CA VAL A 112 21.04 -9.33 -16.91
C VAL A 112 22.47 -9.68 -17.35
N GLN A 113 22.86 -10.94 -17.15
CA GLN A 113 24.21 -11.38 -17.51
C GLN A 113 24.41 -11.38 -19.03
N VAL A 114 25.64 -11.10 -19.44
CA VAL A 114 26.06 -11.21 -20.84
C VAL A 114 26.95 -12.45 -21.00
N PHE A 115 26.96 -13.04 -22.20
CA PHE A 115 27.82 -14.18 -22.50
C PHE A 115 29.30 -13.81 -22.27
N GLY A 116 30.01 -14.57 -21.44
CA GLY A 116 31.39 -14.30 -21.03
C GLY A 116 31.53 -13.82 -19.59
N ASP A 117 30.44 -13.49 -18.90
CA ASP A 117 30.48 -13.13 -17.49
C ASP A 117 30.82 -14.34 -16.60
N SER A 118 31.76 -14.13 -15.67
CA SER A 118 32.17 -15.16 -14.71
C SER A 118 31.25 -15.26 -13.49
N TRP A 119 30.41 -14.25 -13.26
CA TRP A 119 29.49 -14.17 -12.12
C TRP A 119 28.10 -13.74 -12.59
N LYS A 120 27.06 -14.27 -11.95
CA LYS A 120 25.68 -13.88 -12.25
C LYS A 120 25.44 -12.43 -11.83
N SER A 121 24.89 -11.64 -12.74
CA SER A 121 24.44 -10.26 -12.49
C SER A 121 22.92 -10.17 -12.52
N ARG A 122 22.35 -9.36 -11.62
CA ARG A 122 20.90 -9.16 -11.51
C ARG A 122 20.57 -7.68 -11.37
N ALA A 123 19.54 -7.23 -12.08
CA ALA A 123 18.99 -5.89 -11.93
C ALA A 123 17.60 -5.96 -11.28
N ARG A 124 17.26 -4.93 -10.48
CA ARG A 124 15.92 -4.82 -9.90
C ARG A 124 14.94 -4.30 -10.94
N VAL A 125 13.87 -5.05 -11.14
CA VAL A 125 12.77 -4.70 -12.05
C VAL A 125 11.50 -4.29 -11.31
N GLY A 126 11.39 -4.62 -10.02
CA GLY A 126 10.23 -4.28 -9.21
C GLY A 126 10.44 -4.49 -7.71
N GLY A 127 9.38 -4.29 -6.94
CA GLY A 127 9.29 -4.69 -5.55
C GLY A 127 7.98 -5.40 -5.33
N ASP A 128 8.00 -6.37 -4.43
CA ASP A 128 6.83 -7.08 -3.95
C ASP A 128 6.84 -7.02 -2.41
N ALA A 129 5.67 -7.09 -1.81
CA ALA A 129 5.55 -7.19 -0.37
C ALA A 129 4.30 -7.97 0.01
N THR A 130 4.44 -8.79 1.06
CA THR A 130 3.33 -9.51 1.67
C THR A 130 3.22 -9.12 3.13
N CYS A 131 2.01 -8.79 3.57
CA CYS A 131 1.71 -8.51 4.96
C CYS A 131 0.83 -9.61 5.54
N THR A 132 1.18 -10.14 6.70
CA THR A 132 0.34 -11.06 7.46
C THR A 132 0.10 -10.49 8.84
N PHE A 133 -1.14 -10.53 9.31
CA PHE A 133 -1.48 -10.16 10.68
C PHE A 133 -2.23 -11.27 11.38
N ALA A 134 -2.12 -11.28 12.72
CA ALA A 134 -2.95 -12.09 13.58
C ALA A 134 -3.94 -11.22 14.36
N ARG A 135 -5.12 -11.78 14.64
CA ARG A 135 -6.13 -11.16 15.49
C ARG A 135 -7.01 -12.22 16.15
N PHE A 136 -7.85 -11.80 17.08
CA PHE A 136 -8.92 -12.66 17.58
C PHE A 136 -9.99 -12.86 16.51
N TYR A 137 -10.41 -14.12 16.38
CA TYR A 137 -11.51 -14.48 15.52
C TYR A 137 -12.80 -13.89 16.08
N ASN A 138 -13.54 -13.20 15.22
CA ASN A 138 -14.81 -12.59 15.59
C ASN A 138 -15.95 -13.19 14.75
N ASP A 139 -15.75 -13.32 13.43
CA ASP A 139 -16.69 -13.93 12.48
C ASP A 139 -15.99 -14.13 11.12
N ASN A 140 -16.74 -14.62 10.11
CA ASN A 140 -16.32 -14.89 8.73
C ASN A 140 -16.09 -13.63 7.87
N TYR A 141 -15.85 -12.47 8.49
CA TYR A 141 -15.82 -11.16 7.83
C TYR A 141 -14.83 -11.08 6.64
N PHE A 142 -13.59 -11.54 6.83
CA PHE A 142 -12.56 -11.53 5.80
C PHE A 142 -12.80 -12.57 4.70
N HIS A 143 -13.52 -13.63 4.99
CA HIS A 143 -13.92 -14.58 3.96
C HIS A 143 -14.97 -13.96 3.04
N THR A 144 -15.99 -13.32 3.62
CA THR A 144 -17.06 -12.63 2.87
C THR A 144 -16.53 -11.46 2.04
N ASN A 145 -15.45 -10.81 2.49
CA ASN A 145 -14.86 -9.64 1.84
C ASN A 145 -13.52 -9.92 1.13
N ALA A 146 -13.23 -11.19 0.80
CA ALA A 146 -11.92 -11.58 0.27
C ALA A 146 -11.53 -10.87 -1.05
N THR A 147 -12.50 -10.42 -1.84
CA THR A 147 -12.27 -9.70 -3.11
C THR A 147 -12.19 -8.18 -2.96
N SER A 148 -12.40 -7.67 -1.76
CA SER A 148 -12.41 -6.23 -1.51
C SER A 148 -10.99 -5.67 -1.43
N TYR A 149 -10.88 -4.36 -1.67
CA TYR A 149 -9.62 -3.66 -1.51
C TYR A 149 -9.44 -3.16 -0.07
N TYR A 150 -8.22 -3.31 0.44
CA TYR A 150 -7.86 -2.94 1.79
C TYR A 150 -6.78 -1.87 1.80
N VAL A 151 -6.77 -1.06 2.86
CA VAL A 151 -5.65 -0.19 3.20
C VAL A 151 -5.21 -0.56 4.61
N ILE A 152 -3.92 -0.83 4.78
CA ILE A 152 -3.36 -1.37 6.01
C ILE A 152 -2.31 -0.42 6.55
N ASN A 153 -2.40 -0.16 7.86
CA ASN A 153 -1.44 0.61 8.63
C ASN A 153 -0.72 -0.31 9.61
N CYS A 154 0.53 -0.67 9.33
CA CYS A 154 1.38 -1.46 10.22
C CYS A 154 2.24 -0.51 11.08
N TYR A 155 1.95 -0.42 12.37
CA TYR A 155 2.62 0.54 13.25
C TYR A 155 3.98 0.00 13.72
N ALA A 156 5.05 0.73 13.42
CA ALA A 156 6.37 0.52 14.00
C ALA A 156 6.45 1.13 15.41
N ASP A 157 5.79 2.28 15.60
CA ASP A 157 5.47 2.86 16.91
C ASP A 157 4.04 3.39 16.88
N TYR A 158 3.16 2.78 17.67
CA TYR A 158 1.76 3.16 17.74
C TYR A 158 1.56 4.52 18.42
N ALA A 159 2.36 4.84 19.45
CA ALA A 159 2.21 6.08 20.20
C ALA A 159 2.71 7.29 19.40
N GLY A 160 3.84 7.15 18.71
CA GLY A 160 4.36 8.14 17.77
C GLY A 160 3.65 8.17 16.42
N GLY A 161 2.73 7.23 16.15
CA GLY A 161 2.01 7.16 14.88
C GLY A 161 2.87 6.74 13.68
N VAL A 162 4.10 6.26 13.94
CA VAL A 162 5.07 5.82 12.94
C VAL A 162 4.62 4.49 12.36
N ARG A 163 4.40 4.45 11.05
CA ARG A 163 3.77 3.29 10.40
C ARG A 163 4.18 3.10 8.96
N TRP A 164 4.05 1.86 8.52
CA TRP A 164 3.95 1.52 7.11
C TRP A 164 2.48 1.59 6.68
N MET A 165 2.20 2.28 5.58
CA MET A 165 0.87 2.41 5.01
C MET A 165 0.88 1.96 3.56
N PHE A 166 -0.09 1.13 3.17
CA PHE A 166 -0.16 0.61 1.81
C PHE A 166 -1.56 0.10 1.49
N GLY A 167 -1.86 0.04 0.19
CA GLY A 167 -3.04 -0.64 -0.31
C GLY A 167 -2.75 -2.12 -0.54
N ALA A 168 -3.74 -2.98 -0.36
CA ALA A 168 -3.54 -4.42 -0.39
C ALA A 168 -4.81 -5.20 -0.79
N MET A 169 -4.60 -6.42 -1.26
CA MET A 169 -5.67 -7.40 -1.51
C MET A 169 -5.40 -8.66 -0.70
N GLN A 170 -6.46 -9.31 -0.22
CA GLN A 170 -6.34 -10.52 0.59
C GLN A 170 -5.87 -11.69 -0.27
N ASN A 171 -4.87 -12.43 0.22
CA ASN A 171 -4.34 -13.63 -0.43
C ASN A 171 -4.90 -14.90 0.20
N SER A 172 -4.92 -14.95 1.52
CA SER A 172 -5.30 -16.15 2.27
C SER A 172 -5.75 -15.79 3.69
N MET A 173 -6.48 -16.71 4.30
CA MET A 173 -6.81 -16.65 5.71
C MET A 173 -6.78 -18.05 6.32
N SER A 174 -6.46 -18.14 7.61
CA SER A 174 -6.51 -19.37 8.38
C SER A 174 -7.04 -19.08 9.79
N VAL A 175 -7.92 -19.93 10.30
CA VAL A 175 -8.41 -19.88 11.67
C VAL A 175 -7.67 -20.93 12.49
N ASN A 176 -7.09 -20.51 13.61
CA ASN A 176 -6.33 -21.36 14.53
C ASN A 176 -7.11 -21.52 15.84
N THR A 177 -7.29 -22.77 16.26
CA THR A 177 -7.91 -23.14 17.53
C THR A 177 -6.91 -23.93 18.38
N GLY A 178 -6.91 -23.69 19.69
CA GLY A 178 -6.12 -24.43 20.67
C GLY A 178 -6.98 -24.82 21.86
N GLU A 179 -6.55 -25.83 22.62
CA GLU A 179 -7.22 -26.19 23.87
C GLU A 179 -7.12 -25.01 24.86
N ASN A 180 -8.28 -24.53 25.33
CA ASN A 180 -8.39 -23.45 26.33
C ASN A 180 -7.79 -22.08 25.90
N GLU A 181 -7.82 -21.75 24.61
CA GLU A 181 -7.44 -20.43 24.09
C GLU A 181 -8.60 -19.72 23.36
N THR A 182 -8.56 -18.38 23.32
CA THR A 182 -9.41 -17.60 22.40
C THR A 182 -8.99 -17.90 20.96
N ILE A 183 -9.97 -18.17 20.10
CA ILE A 183 -9.74 -18.47 18.69
C ILE A 183 -9.04 -17.28 18.02
N LYS A 184 -7.99 -17.57 17.24
CA LYS A 184 -7.23 -16.58 16.49
C LYS A 184 -7.40 -16.82 15.00
N GLU A 185 -7.22 -15.78 14.21
CA GLU A 185 -7.09 -15.90 12.77
C GLU A 185 -5.85 -15.16 12.27
N ASN A 186 -5.24 -15.73 11.25
CA ASN A 186 -4.17 -15.10 10.49
C ASN A 186 -4.72 -14.76 9.11
N VAL A 187 -4.52 -13.53 8.67
CA VAL A 187 -4.93 -13.08 7.34
C VAL A 187 -3.73 -12.48 6.64
N SER A 188 -3.50 -12.91 5.40
CA SER A 188 -2.36 -12.49 4.57
C SER A 188 -2.84 -11.66 3.38
N PHE A 189 -2.05 -10.66 3.01
CA PHE A 189 -2.35 -9.69 1.96
C PHE A 189 -1.13 -9.46 1.07
N SER A 190 -1.38 -9.35 -0.23
CA SER A 190 -0.39 -8.82 -1.18
C SER A 190 -0.51 -7.30 -1.25
N VAL A 191 0.62 -6.62 -1.16
CA VAL A 191 0.71 -5.17 -1.30
C VAL A 191 0.51 -4.77 -2.76
N HIS A 192 -0.24 -3.69 -2.98
CA HIS A 192 -0.40 -3.07 -4.29
C HIS A 192 0.20 -1.68 -4.33
N GLY A 193 1.17 -1.49 -5.23
CA GLY A 193 1.84 -0.22 -5.46
C GLY A 193 3.01 0.00 -4.50
N VAL A 194 3.33 1.26 -4.22
CA VAL A 194 4.44 1.62 -3.35
C VAL A 194 4.05 1.48 -1.88
N LEU A 195 4.97 0.91 -1.10
CA LEU A 195 4.91 0.85 0.35
C LEU A 195 5.40 2.18 0.93
N ASP A 196 4.56 2.84 1.72
CA ASP A 196 4.92 4.13 2.31
C ASP A 196 5.30 4.01 3.78
N TYR A 197 6.46 4.57 4.13
CA TYR A 197 6.81 4.86 5.51
C TYR A 197 6.34 6.25 5.90
N LEU A 198 5.59 6.34 6.99
CA LEU A 198 5.15 7.59 7.60
C LEU A 198 5.81 7.70 8.96
N ASN A 199 6.62 8.74 9.11
CA ASN A 199 7.14 9.21 10.38
C ASN A 199 6.46 10.55 10.66
N SER A 200 5.93 10.74 11.87
CA SER A 200 5.29 11.98 12.31
C SER A 200 6.28 13.15 12.32
#